data_AF-A0A947F8A9-F1
#
_entry.id   AF-A0A947F8A9-F1
#
_cell.length_a   1.000
_cell.length_b   1.000
_cell.length_c   1.000
_cell.angle_alpha   90.00
_cell.angle_beta   90.00
_cell.angle_gamma   90.00
#
_symmetry.space_group_name_H-M   'P 1'
#
loop_
_entity.id
_entity.type
_entity.pdbx_description
1 polymer ?
#
loop_
_entity_poly.entity_id
_entity_poly.type
_entity_poly.pdbx_seq_one_letter_code
_entity_poly.pdbx_strand_id
1 'polypeptide(L)' 'MKVLVTNLRKGESVRHKARAEWGLGKIISVDTCGTIRVIFEGNKELSIAQGGKYLERVT' A
#
# COMPACT_ATOMS: atom_id res chain seq x y z
N MET A 1 -11.75 -16.82 -9.85
CA MET A 1 -11.44 -16.48 -8.44
C MET A 1 -10.71 -15.14 -8.42
N LYS A 2 -11.23 -14.15 -7.69
CA LYS A 2 -10.83 -12.75 -7.75
C LYS A 2 -9.50 -12.55 -6.99
N VAL A 3 -8.38 -12.91 -7.59
CA VAL A 3 -7.06 -12.49 -7.14
C VAL A 3 -6.85 -11.06 -7.62
N LEU A 4 -7.42 -10.09 -6.90
CA LEU A 4 -6.95 -8.71 -6.97
C LEU A 4 -5.65 -8.63 -6.18
N VAL A 5 -4.60 -9.29 -6.67
CA VAL A 5 -3.25 -8.75 -6.47
C VAL A 5 -3.26 -7.50 -7.32
N THR A 6 -3.72 -6.40 -6.72
CA THR A 6 -3.50 -5.07 -7.27
C THR A 6 -2.00 -5.01 -7.56
N ASN A 7 -1.66 -4.80 -8.83
CA ASN A 7 -0.31 -4.50 -9.32
C ASN A 7 0.16 -3.19 -8.67
N LEU A 8 0.39 -3.22 -7.36
CA LEU A 8 0.89 -2.13 -6.56
C LEU A 8 2.36 -2.01 -6.91
N ARG A 9 2.69 -0.92 -7.60
CA ARG A 9 4.04 -0.64 -8.06
C ARG A 9 4.64 0.48 -7.23
N LYS A 10 5.96 0.50 -7.15
CA LYS A 10 6.69 1.62 -6.57
C LYS A 10 6.26 2.91 -7.27
N GLY A 11 5.97 3.94 -6.47
CA GLY A 11 5.55 5.25 -6.93
C GLY A 11 4.03 5.47 -6.92
N GLU A 12 3.23 4.41 -6.85
CA GLU A 12 1.77 4.51 -6.80
C GLU A 12 1.28 5.07 -5.45
N SER A 13 0.21 5.84 -5.51
CA SER A 13 -0.52 6.32 -4.33
C SER A 13 -1.54 5.27 -3.87
N VAL A 14 -1.55 4.99 -2.57
CA VAL A 14 -2.40 4.01 -1.92
C VAL A 14 -3.02 4.58 -0.66
N ARG A 15 -4.17 4.04 -0.27
CA ARG A 15 -4.82 4.31 1.01
C ARG A 15 -5.02 3.01 1.78
N HIS A 16 -4.95 3.08 3.10
CA HIS A 16 -5.22 1.90 3.93
C HIS A 16 -6.72 1.76 4.20
N LYS A 17 -7.31 0.63 3.80
CA LYS A 17 -8.77 0.40 3.93
C LYS A 17 -9.28 0.46 5.36
N ALA A 18 -8.53 -0.10 6.30
CA ALA A 18 -8.95 -0.19 7.70
C ALA A 18 -8.52 1.02 8.55
N ARG A 19 -7.63 1.87 8.02
CA ARG A 19 -7.07 3.01 8.75
C ARG A 19 -7.01 4.22 7.83
N ALA A 20 -8.19 4.76 7.54
CA ALA A 20 -8.34 5.98 6.76
C ALA A 20 -7.63 7.19 7.42
N GLU A 21 -7.42 7.14 8.74
CA GLU A 21 -6.64 8.13 9.51
C GLU A 21 -5.17 8.24 9.08
N TRP A 22 -4.62 7.23 8.41
CA TRP A 22 -3.25 7.29 7.88
C TRP A 22 -3.16 8.13 6.61
N GLY A 23 -4.28 8.53 6.02
CA GLY A 23 -4.30 9.33 4.81
C GLY A 23 -3.78 8.57 3.58
N LEU A 24 -3.30 9.34 2.60
CA LEU A 24 -2.68 8.80 1.41
C LEU A 24 -1.24 8.41 1.72
N GLY A 25 -0.81 7.26 1.20
CA GLY A 25 0.57 6.83 1.25
C GLY A 25 1.11 6.53 -0.13
N LYS A 26 2.42 6.61 -0.28
CA LYS A 26 3.13 6.33 -1.52
C LYS A 26 3.96 5.08 -1.38
N ILE A 27 3.84 4.16 -2.33
CA ILE A 27 4.63 2.93 -2.30
C ILE A 27 6.08 3.26 -2.62
N ILE A 28 6.98 2.96 -1.69
CA ILE A 28 8.42 3.17 -1.87
C ILE A 28 9.14 1.90 -2.33
N SER A 29 8.61 0.73 -1.96
CA SER A 29 9.16 -0.56 -2.35
C SER A 29 8.11 -1.66 -2.27
N VAL A 30 8.21 -2.63 -3.17
CA VAL A 30 7.38 -3.84 -3.16
C VAL A 30 8.34 -5.01 -3.11
N ASP A 31 8.23 -5.80 -2.05
CA ASP A 31 9.01 -7.01 -1.86
C ASP A 31 8.33 -8.17 -2.58
N THR A 32 9.13 -9.11 -3.10
CA THR A 32 8.64 -10.28 -3.84
C THR A 32 7.79 -11.20 -2.97
N CYS A 33 7.97 -11.13 -1.64
CA CYS A 33 7.18 -11.88 -0.66
C CYS A 33 5.78 -11.28 -0.39
N GLY A 34 5.40 -10.20 -1.08
CA GLY A 34 4.09 -9.55 -0.94
C GLY A 34 4.02 -8.50 0.19
N THR A 35 5.18 -8.15 0.75
CA THR A 35 5.32 -7.04 1.69
C THR A 35 5.49 -5.74 0.91
N ILE A 36 4.69 -4.73 1.22
CA ILE A 36 4.74 -3.42 0.54
C ILE A 36 5.15 -2.38 1.56
N ARG A 37 6.19 -1.62 1.23
CA ARG A 37 6.61 -0.46 2.01
C ARG A 37 5.94 0.78 1.45
N VAL A 38 5.25 1.50 2.32
CA VAL A 38 4.47 2.70 2.00
C VAL A 38 4.86 3.81 2.96
N ILE A 39 5.03 5.02 2.45
CA ILE A 39 5.18 6.23 3.26
C ILE A 39 3.87 6.99 3.24
N PHE A 40 3.23 7.15 4.40
CA PHE A 40 1.96 7.88 4.53
C PHE A 40 2.20 9.39 4.74
N GLU A 41 1.22 10.22 4.37
CA GLU A 41 1.19 11.65 4.67
C GLU A 41 1.37 11.85 6.18
N GLY A 42 2.52 12.42 6.56
CA GLY A 42 3.03 12.42 7.94
C GLY A 42 4.41 11.76 8.12
N ASN A 43 5.09 11.37 7.03
CA ASN A 43 6.41 10.72 7.02
C ASN A 43 6.46 9.40 7.82
N LYS A 44 5.31 8.74 8.02
CA LYS A 44 5.28 7.41 8.64
C LYS A 44 5.52 6.36 7.58
N GLU A 45 6.73 5.80 7.60
CA GLU A 45 7.07 4.60 6.85
C GLU A 45 6.44 3.38 7.52
N LEU A 46 5.60 2.67 6.78
CA LEU A 46 4.93 1.47 7.25
C LEU A 46 5.18 0.31 6.28
N SER A 47 5.47 -0.84 6.86
CA SER A 47 5.61 -2.11 6.14
C SER A 47 4.31 -2.89 6.29
N ILE A 48 3.60 -3.06 5.17
CA ILE A 48 2.32 -3.76 5.14
C ILE A 48 2.52 -5.13 4.49
N ALA A 49 2.45 -6.18 5.30
CA ALA A 49 2.36 -7.55 4.81
C ALA A 49 1.00 -7.75 4.12
N GLN A 50 0.98 -8.42 2.96
CA GLN A 50 -0.22 -8.57 2.13
C GLN A 50 -0.84 -7.22 1.73
N GLY A 51 0.00 -6.27 1.30
CA GLY A 51 -0.44 -4.93 0.93
C GLY A 51 -1.59 -4.92 -0.09
N GLY A 52 -1.66 -5.86 -1.03
CA GLY A 52 -2.79 -5.96 -1.98
C GLY A 52 -4.17 -6.23 -1.33
N LYS A 53 -4.21 -6.74 -0.08
CA LYS A 53 -5.46 -7.00 0.66
C LYS A 53 -5.96 -5.77 1.42
N TYR A 54 -5.03 -5.02 2.01
CA TYR A 54 -5.33 -3.93 2.94
C TYR A 54 -5.14 -2.53 2.33
N LEU A 55 -4.38 -2.43 1.24
CA LEU A 55 -4.15 -1.19 0.51
C LEU A 55 -5.04 -1.13 -0.72
N GLU A 56 -5.60 0.04 -0.95
CA GLU A 56 -6.32 0.36 -2.18
C GLU A 56 -5.56 1.43 -2.94
N ARG A 57 -5.35 1.22 -4.24
CA ARG A 57 -4.75 2.23 -5.11
C ARG A 57 -5.73 3.41 -5.22
N VAL A 58 -5.20 4.62 -5.06
CA VAL A 58 -5.93 5.86 -5.32
C VAL A 58 -5.39 6.41 -6.64
N THR A 59 -6.27 6.53 -7.64
CA THR A 59 -5.96 7.09 -8.97
C THR A 59 -6.09 8.60 -8.92
#